data_AF-A0A3D1RJG2-F1
#
_entry.id   AF-A0A3D1RJG2-F1
#
_cell.length_a   1.000
_cell.length_b   1.000
_cell.length_c   1.000
_cell.angle_alpha   90.00
_cell.angle_beta   90.00
_cell.angle_gamma   90.00
#
_symmetry.space_group_name_H-M   'P 1'
#
loop_
_entity.id
_entity.type
_entity.pdbx_description
1 polymer ?
#
loop_
_entity_poly.entity_id
_entity_poly.type
_entity_poly.pdbx_seq_one_letter_code
_entity_poly.pdbx_strand_id
1 'polypeptide(L)'
;MKEVQLKTFNNAWFNPGNPVKRFVWYFVNLFFFKNHLFPFYSLKRTLLKCFGARIGKGVVIKPNVNIKYAWNLSIGDYTWIGENVWIDNLGRVSIGNNVCISQGALLLTGNHDFTSSSFDLIVKPIDIHDGVWVGAKSVVCPGATLETHAVLTVGSVCIGVLSPYTIYRGNPALPEKKRTLV
;
A
#
# COMPACT_ATOMS: atom_id res chain seq x y z
N MET A 1 -22.08 -29.35 -6.12
CA MET A 1 -21.42 -28.03 -6.34
C MET A 1 -19.92 -28.22 -6.17
N LYS A 2 -19.06 -27.41 -6.81
CA LYS A 2 -17.62 -27.46 -6.53
C LYS A 2 -17.35 -26.78 -5.18
N GLU A 3 -16.48 -27.38 -4.36
CA GLU A 3 -16.12 -26.89 -3.03
C GLU A 3 -14.70 -26.33 -3.01
N VAL A 4 -14.41 -25.44 -2.04
CA VAL A 4 -13.06 -24.94 -1.79
C VAL A 4 -12.20 -26.04 -1.16
N GLN A 5 -11.00 -26.26 -1.72
CA GLN A 5 -10.03 -27.26 -1.30
C GLN A 5 -8.66 -26.60 -1.06
N LEU A 6 -8.47 -25.99 0.10
CA LEU A 6 -7.19 -25.30 0.42
C LEU A 6 -5.96 -26.21 0.41
N LYS A 7 -6.15 -27.54 0.53
CA LYS A 7 -5.07 -28.52 0.36
C LYS A 7 -4.44 -28.51 -1.05
N THR A 8 -5.16 -27.99 -2.05
CA THR A 8 -4.67 -27.85 -3.43
C THR A 8 -4.19 -26.43 -3.74
N PHE A 9 -4.04 -25.57 -2.73
CA PHE A 9 -3.51 -24.23 -2.89
C PHE A 9 -2.10 -24.27 -3.49
N ASN A 10 -1.87 -23.44 -4.50
CA ASN A 10 -0.59 -23.34 -5.20
C ASN A 10 -0.13 -21.89 -5.29
N ASN A 11 1.06 -21.63 -4.74
CA ASN A 11 1.76 -20.35 -4.86
C ASN A 11 3.21 -20.51 -5.34
N ALA A 12 3.54 -21.62 -6.02
CA ALA A 12 4.91 -21.91 -6.46
C ALA A 12 5.48 -20.84 -7.42
N TRP A 13 4.61 -20.14 -8.15
CA TRP A 13 4.98 -19.02 -9.03
C TRP A 13 5.36 -17.74 -8.27
N PHE A 14 4.89 -17.59 -7.02
CA PHE A 14 5.06 -16.37 -6.25
C PHE A 14 6.46 -16.31 -5.63
N ASN A 15 7.21 -15.26 -5.98
CA ASN A 15 8.52 -15.01 -5.40
C ASN A 15 8.47 -13.88 -4.35
N PRO A 16 8.50 -14.22 -3.04
CA PRO A 16 8.52 -13.22 -1.98
C PRO A 16 9.89 -12.55 -1.79
N GLY A 17 10.91 -12.92 -2.55
CA GLY A 17 12.28 -12.43 -2.41
C GLY A 17 13.15 -13.28 -1.48
N ASN A 18 14.42 -12.88 -1.37
CA ASN A 18 15.45 -13.64 -0.65
C ASN A 18 15.06 -13.92 0.83
N PRO A 19 15.18 -15.18 1.31
CA PRO A 19 14.72 -15.55 2.65
C PRO A 19 15.46 -14.86 3.79
N VAL A 20 16.77 -14.67 3.68
CA VAL A 20 17.57 -13.94 4.68
C VAL A 20 17.16 -12.47 4.71
N LYS A 21 16.99 -11.85 3.53
CA LYS A 21 16.52 -10.47 3.42
C LYS A 21 15.15 -10.29 4.09
N ARG A 22 14.21 -11.22 3.88
CA ARG A 22 12.89 -11.21 4.55
C ARG A 22 13.01 -11.35 6.05
N PHE A 23 13.86 -12.25 6.52
CA PHE A 23 14.08 -12.47 7.96
C PHE A 23 14.63 -11.21 8.63
N VAL A 24 15.68 -10.59 8.08
CA VAL A 24 16.23 -9.35 8.63
C VAL A 24 15.21 -8.21 8.51
N TRP A 25 14.50 -8.11 7.38
CA TRP A 25 13.46 -7.09 7.19
C TRP A 25 12.35 -7.20 8.23
N TYR A 26 11.95 -8.42 8.61
CA TYR A 26 10.93 -8.62 9.64
C TYR A 26 11.28 -7.89 10.94
N PHE A 27 12.52 -8.06 11.43
CA PHE A 27 12.98 -7.38 12.64
C PHE A 27 13.16 -5.88 12.43
N VAL A 28 13.68 -5.45 11.27
CA VAL A 28 13.80 -4.03 10.95
C VAL A 28 12.42 -3.35 10.95
N ASN A 29 11.43 -3.96 10.29
CA ASN A 29 10.05 -3.49 10.27
C ASN A 29 9.45 -3.46 11.68
N LEU A 30 9.68 -4.51 12.49
CA LEU A 30 9.20 -4.58 13.87
C LEU A 30 9.75 -3.46 14.75
N PHE A 31 11.07 -3.26 14.76
CA PHE A 31 11.73 -2.33 15.68
C PHE A 31 11.67 -0.87 15.25
N PHE A 32 11.71 -0.59 13.94
CA PHE A 32 11.84 0.78 13.44
C PHE A 32 10.54 1.35 12.85
N PHE A 33 9.65 0.51 12.31
CA PHE A 33 8.45 0.98 11.61
C PHE A 33 7.18 0.76 12.42
N LYS A 34 6.99 -0.45 12.95
CA LYS A 34 5.86 -0.80 13.82
C LYS A 34 5.97 -0.26 15.25
N ASN A 35 7.14 0.19 15.66
CA ASN A 35 7.36 0.72 17.00
C ASN A 35 6.89 2.18 17.11
N HIS A 36 6.12 2.48 18.15
CA HIS A 36 5.66 3.84 18.46
C HIS A 36 6.80 4.78 18.90
N LEU A 37 7.87 4.23 19.48
CA LEU A 37 8.98 4.99 20.06
C LEU A 37 9.98 5.52 19.04
N PHE A 38 9.76 5.27 17.75
CA PHE A 38 10.75 5.59 16.71
C PHE A 38 10.25 6.63 15.70
N PRO A 39 10.21 7.94 16.08
CA PRO A 39 9.78 9.03 15.21
C PRO A 39 10.91 9.57 14.31
N PHE A 40 11.99 8.83 14.09
CA PHE A 40 13.14 9.29 13.30
C PHE A 40 12.97 9.00 11.79
N TYR A 41 12.48 9.99 11.05
CA TYR A 41 12.11 9.81 9.65
C TYR A 41 13.32 9.58 8.72
N SER A 42 14.46 10.23 8.97
CA SER A 42 15.67 10.04 8.16
C SER A 42 16.17 8.60 8.19
N LEU A 43 16.24 8.01 9.38
CA LEU A 43 16.67 6.63 9.56
C LEU A 43 15.71 5.65 8.88
N LYS A 44 14.38 5.84 9.02
CA LYS A 44 13.39 5.03 8.30
C LYS A 44 13.60 5.06 6.79
N ARG A 45 13.84 6.24 6.20
CA ARG A 45 14.12 6.36 4.76
C ARG A 45 15.38 5.61 4.36
N THR A 46 16.46 5.73 5.13
CA THR A 46 17.72 5.02 4.87
C THR A 46 17.53 3.51 4.94
N LEU A 47 16.88 3.00 5.99
CA LEU A 47 16.60 1.57 6.14
C LEU A 47 15.79 1.05 4.95
N LEU A 48 14.73 1.74 4.53
CA LEU A 48 13.95 1.34 3.35
C LEU A 48 14.81 1.25 2.09
N LYS A 49 15.68 2.23 1.84
CA LYS A 49 16.61 2.24 0.71
C LYS A 49 17.59 1.06 0.77
N CYS A 50 18.17 0.77 1.95
CA CYS A 50 19.06 -0.37 2.15
C CYS A 50 18.37 -1.71 1.82
N PHE A 51 17.06 -1.81 2.02
CA PHE A 51 16.27 -3.00 1.67
C PHE A 51 15.68 -2.97 0.25
N GLY A 52 16.08 -2.01 -0.59
CA GLY A 52 15.76 -1.95 -2.02
C GLY A 52 14.51 -1.14 -2.36
N ALA A 53 13.93 -0.40 -1.42
CA ALA A 53 12.87 0.55 -1.73
C ALA A 53 13.43 1.79 -2.46
N ARG A 54 12.60 2.43 -3.29
CA ARG A 54 12.90 3.75 -3.86
C ARG A 54 12.20 4.81 -3.03
N ILE A 55 12.95 5.70 -2.39
CA ILE A 55 12.37 6.69 -1.46
C ILE A 55 12.88 8.10 -1.79
N GLY A 56 11.93 9.00 -2.03
CA GLY A 56 12.14 10.41 -2.34
C GLY A 56 12.64 11.26 -1.17
N LYS A 57 12.79 12.55 -1.44
CA LYS A 57 13.16 13.61 -0.50
C LYS A 57 11.95 13.94 0.39
N GLY A 58 12.21 14.34 1.63
CA GLY A 58 11.14 14.82 2.52
C GLY A 58 10.04 13.82 2.89
N VAL A 59 10.18 12.52 2.54
CA VAL A 59 9.18 11.51 2.89
C VAL A 59 9.05 11.38 4.41
N VAL A 60 7.81 11.46 4.89
CA VAL A 60 7.45 11.31 6.31
C VAL A 60 6.74 9.97 6.49
N ILE A 61 7.30 9.12 7.36
CA ILE A 61 6.71 7.83 7.71
C ILE A 61 6.47 7.83 9.21
N LYS A 62 5.19 7.94 9.58
CA LYS A 62 4.77 8.01 10.98
C LYS A 62 5.07 6.70 11.73
N PRO A 63 5.04 6.71 13.07
CA PRO A 63 5.17 5.49 13.87
C PRO A 63 4.03 4.49 13.60
N ASN A 64 4.29 3.23 13.94
CA ASN A 64 3.38 2.10 13.73
C ASN A 64 2.91 1.90 12.28
N VAL A 65 3.78 2.11 11.30
CA VAL A 65 3.52 1.74 9.90
C VAL A 65 4.03 0.33 9.67
N ASN A 66 3.28 -0.50 8.96
CA ASN A 66 3.68 -1.86 8.62
C ASN A 66 3.92 -2.00 7.11
N ILE A 67 5.11 -2.46 6.73
CA ILE A 67 5.49 -2.63 5.31
C ILE A 67 5.95 -4.07 5.11
N LYS A 68 5.23 -4.82 4.26
CA LYS A 68 5.48 -6.25 4.07
C LYS A 68 6.84 -6.52 3.43
N TYR A 69 7.10 -5.93 2.26
CA TYR A 69 8.31 -6.13 1.48
C TYR A 69 8.87 -4.80 0.98
N ALA A 70 9.91 -4.27 1.64
CA ALA A 70 10.50 -2.98 1.27
C ALA A 70 10.94 -2.89 -0.21
N TRP A 71 11.45 -3.98 -0.79
CA TRP A 71 11.91 -4.01 -2.18
C TRP A 71 10.80 -3.88 -3.23
N ASN A 72 9.53 -3.98 -2.83
CA ASN A 72 8.39 -3.76 -3.71
C ASN A 72 7.82 -2.34 -3.59
N LEU A 73 8.47 -1.44 -2.85
CA LEU A 73 7.94 -0.12 -2.51
C LEU A 73 8.71 1.01 -3.22
N SER A 74 7.94 1.91 -3.84
CA SER A 74 8.43 3.20 -4.33
C SER A 74 7.59 4.33 -3.74
N ILE A 75 8.24 5.36 -3.19
CA ILE A 75 7.59 6.56 -2.64
C ILE A 75 8.31 7.80 -3.17
N GLY A 76 7.56 8.71 -3.80
CA GLY A 76 8.03 9.98 -4.33
C GLY A 76 8.30 11.03 -3.27
N ASP A 77 8.69 12.22 -3.70
CA ASP A 77 9.10 13.33 -2.84
C ASP A 77 7.93 13.90 -2.04
N TYR A 78 8.21 14.35 -0.81
CA TYR A 78 7.29 15.05 0.08
C TYR A 78 5.98 14.29 0.38
N THR A 79 6.01 12.97 0.30
CA THR A 79 4.87 12.09 0.60
C THR A 79 4.79 11.71 2.08
N TRP A 80 3.56 11.65 2.60
CA TRP A 80 3.25 11.40 4.01
C TRP A 80 2.50 10.09 4.17
N ILE A 81 3.01 9.23 5.06
CA ILE A 81 2.39 7.96 5.45
C ILE A 81 2.02 8.05 6.94
N GLY A 82 0.72 8.06 7.22
CA GLY A 82 0.12 8.19 8.54
C GLY A 82 0.31 6.96 9.43
N GLU A 83 0.03 7.11 10.72
CA GLU A 83 0.14 6.04 11.71
C GLU A 83 -0.77 4.85 11.35
N ASN A 84 -0.37 3.64 11.73
CA ASN A 84 -1.17 2.42 11.53
C ASN A 84 -1.46 2.05 10.05
N VAL A 85 -0.85 2.74 9.08
CA VAL A 85 -0.97 2.34 7.69
C VAL A 85 -0.32 0.96 7.49
N TRP A 86 -1.02 0.07 6.80
CA TRP A 86 -0.48 -1.23 6.41
C TRP A 86 -0.34 -1.29 4.90
N ILE A 87 0.92 -1.43 4.45
CA ILE A 87 1.29 -1.65 3.06
C ILE A 87 1.58 -3.15 2.89
N ASP A 88 0.55 -3.91 2.50
CA ASP A 88 0.66 -5.35 2.21
C ASP A 88 1.06 -5.58 0.75
N ASN A 89 2.31 -5.21 0.45
CA ASN A 89 2.88 -5.19 -0.88
C ASN A 89 3.56 -6.51 -1.29
N LEU A 90 2.76 -7.59 -1.35
CA LEU A 90 3.14 -8.83 -2.08
C LEU A 90 3.56 -8.52 -3.52
N GLY A 91 2.88 -7.57 -4.17
CA GLY A 91 3.26 -6.97 -5.45
C GLY A 91 3.80 -5.55 -5.28
N ARG A 92 4.15 -4.90 -6.39
CA ARG A 92 4.65 -3.52 -6.40
C ARG A 92 3.60 -2.53 -5.88
N VAL A 93 4.03 -1.60 -5.04
CA VAL A 93 3.27 -0.40 -4.67
C VAL A 93 4.09 0.83 -5.05
N SER A 94 3.54 1.64 -5.96
CA SER A 94 4.12 2.92 -6.38
C SER A 94 3.32 4.06 -5.78
N ILE A 95 3.99 4.96 -5.08
CA ILE A 95 3.39 6.17 -4.53
C ILE A 95 4.17 7.36 -5.08
N GLY A 96 3.46 8.30 -5.70
CA GLY A 96 4.01 9.50 -6.32
C GLY A 96 4.48 10.55 -5.32
N ASN A 97 4.65 11.76 -5.83
CA ASN A 97 5.06 12.94 -5.07
C ASN A 97 3.85 13.62 -4.40
N ASN A 98 4.07 14.27 -3.27
CA ASN A 98 3.06 15.04 -2.55
C ASN A 98 1.79 14.23 -2.24
N VAL A 99 1.93 12.92 -2.02
CA VAL A 99 0.81 12.05 -1.67
C VAL A 99 0.62 12.06 -0.16
N CYS A 100 -0.63 12.01 0.28
CA CYS A 100 -0.97 11.79 1.69
C CYS A 100 -1.75 10.49 1.83
N ILE A 101 -1.19 9.53 2.58
CA ILE A 101 -1.88 8.30 3.00
C ILE A 101 -2.18 8.45 4.49
N SER A 102 -3.43 8.72 4.83
CA SER A 102 -3.86 8.97 6.19
C SER A 102 -3.94 7.71 7.04
N GLN A 103 -3.99 7.91 8.35
CA GLN A 103 -3.85 6.88 9.36
C GLN A 103 -4.78 5.67 9.17
N GLY A 104 -4.25 4.47 9.40
CA GLY A 104 -4.99 3.23 9.35
C GLY A 104 -5.43 2.77 7.96
N ALA A 105 -5.00 3.45 6.89
CA ALA A 105 -5.29 3.01 5.53
C ALA A 105 -4.62 1.66 5.21
N LEU A 106 -5.28 0.86 4.37
CA LEU A 106 -4.81 -0.45 3.92
C LEU A 106 -4.48 -0.40 2.43
N LEU A 107 -3.25 -0.70 2.07
CA LEU A 107 -2.81 -0.82 0.67
C LEU A 107 -2.52 -2.29 0.41
N LEU A 108 -3.41 -2.96 -0.31
CA LEU A 108 -3.43 -4.42 -0.43
C LEU A 108 -3.14 -4.83 -1.87
N THR A 109 -2.04 -5.56 -2.10
CA THR A 109 -1.70 -6.08 -3.44
C THR A 109 -2.04 -7.56 -3.62
N GLY A 110 -2.28 -8.28 -2.52
CA GLY A 110 -2.68 -9.68 -2.51
C GLY A 110 -4.19 -9.86 -2.47
N ASN A 111 -4.68 -10.88 -3.16
CA ASN A 111 -6.01 -11.44 -3.02
C ASN A 111 -5.97 -12.96 -3.24
N HIS A 112 -7.12 -13.61 -3.24
CA HIS A 112 -7.27 -14.99 -3.69
C HIS A 112 -8.27 -15.07 -4.84
N ASP A 113 -8.07 -16.03 -5.74
CA ASP A 113 -9.09 -16.38 -6.74
C ASP A 113 -10.24 -17.12 -6.05
N PHE A 114 -11.22 -16.35 -5.60
CA PHE A 114 -12.42 -16.87 -4.96
C PHE A 114 -13.37 -17.59 -5.93
N THR A 115 -13.06 -17.62 -7.23
CA THR A 115 -13.79 -18.41 -8.23
C THR A 115 -13.19 -19.80 -8.45
N SER A 116 -11.94 -20.00 -8.00
CA SER A 116 -11.25 -21.29 -8.05
C SER A 116 -11.44 -22.11 -6.76
N SER A 117 -11.59 -23.43 -6.90
CA SER A 117 -11.61 -24.34 -5.75
C SER A 117 -10.30 -24.33 -4.96
N SER A 118 -9.16 -24.06 -5.61
CA SER A 118 -7.85 -24.02 -4.94
C SER A 118 -7.64 -22.74 -4.11
N PHE A 119 -8.44 -21.69 -4.35
CA PHE A 119 -8.33 -20.39 -3.69
C PHE A 119 -6.91 -19.79 -3.82
N ASP A 120 -6.31 -19.92 -4.99
CA ASP A 120 -4.91 -19.57 -5.23
C ASP A 120 -4.67 -18.06 -5.05
N LEU A 121 -3.43 -17.72 -4.71
CA LEU A 121 -3.00 -16.33 -4.55
C LEU A 121 -3.16 -15.57 -5.88
N ILE A 122 -3.64 -14.34 -5.81
CA ILE A 122 -3.60 -13.32 -6.86
C ILE A 122 -2.75 -12.16 -6.34
N VAL A 123 -1.83 -11.65 -7.16
CA VAL A 123 -1.06 -10.44 -6.84
C VAL A 123 -1.24 -9.43 -7.96
N LYS A 124 -1.66 -8.21 -7.62
CA LYS A 124 -1.79 -7.09 -8.56
C LYS A 124 -1.13 -5.83 -7.97
N PRO A 125 -0.41 -5.04 -8.77
CA PRO A 125 0.25 -3.83 -8.29
C PRO A 125 -0.76 -2.76 -7.87
N ILE A 126 -0.30 -1.77 -7.11
CA ILE A 126 -1.03 -0.54 -6.83
C ILE A 126 -0.19 0.64 -7.32
N ASP A 127 -0.81 1.56 -8.04
CA ASP A 127 -0.18 2.81 -8.48
C ASP A 127 -0.97 4.02 -7.97
N ILE A 128 -0.32 4.87 -7.18
CA ILE A 128 -0.88 6.09 -6.59
C ILE A 128 -0.07 7.26 -7.13
N HIS A 129 -0.69 8.11 -7.94
CA HIS A 129 -0.03 9.22 -8.61
C HIS A 129 0.04 10.49 -7.75
N ASP A 130 0.73 11.50 -8.28
CA ASP A 130 1.07 12.72 -7.55
C ASP A 130 -0.15 13.46 -7.00
N GLY A 131 -0.04 14.01 -5.80
CA GLY A 131 -1.07 14.83 -5.16
C GLY A 131 -2.30 14.07 -4.64
N VAL A 132 -2.32 12.73 -4.78
CA VAL A 132 -3.41 11.89 -4.27
C VAL A 132 -3.53 12.00 -2.75
N TRP A 133 -4.76 11.97 -2.26
CA TRP A 133 -5.05 11.79 -0.85
C TRP A 133 -5.88 10.53 -0.62
N VAL A 134 -5.31 9.59 0.14
CA VAL A 134 -6.03 8.43 0.68
C VAL A 134 -6.39 8.73 2.12
N GLY A 135 -7.70 8.85 2.36
CA GLY A 135 -8.29 9.18 3.66
C GLY A 135 -8.06 8.09 4.70
N ALA A 136 -8.28 8.46 5.97
CA ALA A 136 -8.02 7.58 7.08
C ALA A 136 -8.89 6.32 7.02
N LYS A 137 -8.34 5.17 7.41
CA LYS A 137 -9.03 3.86 7.40
C LYS A 137 -9.61 3.46 6.03
N SER A 138 -9.17 4.08 4.94
CA SER A 138 -9.58 3.70 3.59
C SER A 138 -8.80 2.48 3.11
N VAL A 139 -9.37 1.75 2.14
CA VAL A 139 -8.76 0.55 1.56
C VAL A 139 -8.49 0.78 0.09
N VAL A 140 -7.27 0.48 -0.36
CA VAL A 140 -6.86 0.45 -1.76
C VAL A 140 -6.66 -1.02 -2.15
N CYS A 141 -7.55 -1.52 -3.00
CA CYS A 141 -7.58 -2.93 -3.38
C CYS A 141 -6.52 -3.30 -4.44
N PRO A 142 -6.25 -4.61 -4.63
CA PRO A 142 -5.28 -5.09 -5.61
C PRO A 142 -5.60 -4.62 -7.03
N GLY A 143 -4.60 -4.06 -7.73
CA GLY A 143 -4.77 -3.56 -9.09
C GLY A 143 -5.34 -2.15 -9.19
N ALA A 144 -5.49 -1.45 -8.07
CA ALA A 144 -6.03 -0.09 -8.09
C ALA A 144 -5.01 0.94 -8.62
N THR A 145 -5.52 1.90 -9.39
CA THR A 145 -4.76 3.06 -9.87
C THR A 145 -5.47 4.34 -9.41
N LEU A 146 -4.79 5.16 -8.62
CA LEU A 146 -5.32 6.45 -8.18
C LEU A 146 -4.62 7.54 -8.98
N GLU A 147 -5.32 8.13 -9.93
CA GLU A 147 -4.76 9.17 -10.79
C GLU A 147 -4.51 10.49 -10.06
N THR A 148 -3.72 11.37 -10.69
CA THR A 148 -3.20 12.57 -10.03
C THR A 148 -4.29 13.40 -9.35
N HIS A 149 -4.02 13.80 -8.10
CA HIS A 149 -4.92 14.59 -7.26
C HIS A 149 -6.27 13.95 -6.93
N ALA A 150 -6.51 12.67 -7.25
CA ALA A 150 -7.70 11.97 -6.77
C ALA A 150 -7.76 11.94 -5.24
N VAL A 151 -8.97 11.88 -4.70
CA VAL A 151 -9.21 11.78 -3.25
C VAL A 151 -10.06 10.54 -2.99
N LEU A 152 -9.54 9.62 -2.19
CA LEU A 152 -10.33 8.55 -1.61
C LEU A 152 -10.70 8.97 -0.19
N THR A 153 -11.94 9.36 0.07
CA THR A 153 -12.34 9.89 1.37
C THR A 153 -12.26 8.83 2.49
N VAL A 154 -12.31 9.29 3.74
CA VAL A 154 -12.22 8.45 4.96
C VAL A 154 -13.12 7.21 4.89
N GLY A 155 -12.57 6.05 5.25
CA GLY A 155 -13.30 4.78 5.31
C GLY A 155 -13.78 4.23 3.96
N SER A 156 -13.33 4.79 2.84
CA SER A 156 -13.77 4.38 1.50
C SER A 156 -12.93 3.23 0.94
N VAL A 157 -13.50 2.44 0.04
CA VAL A 157 -12.85 1.26 -0.56
C VAL A 157 -12.69 1.46 -2.07
N CYS A 158 -11.44 1.65 -2.51
CA CYS A 158 -11.10 1.83 -3.91
C CYS A 158 -10.94 0.48 -4.61
N ILE A 159 -11.80 0.24 -5.59
CA ILE A 159 -11.73 -0.91 -6.50
C ILE A 159 -11.54 -0.36 -7.92
N GLY A 160 -10.40 -0.67 -8.55
CA GLY A 160 -10.09 -0.19 -9.91
C GLY A 160 -9.46 1.21 -9.94
N VAL A 161 -9.92 2.06 -10.87
CA VAL A 161 -9.26 3.33 -11.19
C VAL A 161 -10.03 4.53 -10.64
N LEU A 162 -9.34 5.44 -9.94
CA LEU A 162 -9.89 6.76 -9.58
C LEU A 162 -9.42 7.80 -10.59
N SER A 163 -10.35 8.55 -11.16
CA SER A 163 -10.06 9.59 -12.14
C SER A 163 -9.33 10.80 -11.53
N PRO A 164 -8.50 11.52 -12.32
CA PRO A 164 -7.79 12.70 -11.86
C PRO A 164 -8.73 13.75 -11.27
N TYR A 165 -8.26 14.50 -10.25
CA TYR A 165 -8.99 15.62 -9.65
C TYR A 165 -10.45 15.29 -9.29
N THR A 166 -10.70 14.07 -8.83
CA THR A 166 -12.05 13.61 -8.48
C THR A 166 -12.06 13.05 -7.05
N ILE A 167 -13.10 13.39 -6.31
CA ILE A 167 -13.33 12.94 -4.93
C ILE A 167 -14.24 11.71 -4.98
N TYR A 168 -13.80 10.64 -4.32
CA TYR A 168 -14.49 9.35 -4.24
C TYR A 168 -14.89 9.04 -2.80
N ARG A 169 -16.09 8.46 -2.63
CA ARG A 169 -16.63 8.11 -1.32
C ARG A 169 -17.43 6.81 -1.36
N GLY A 170 -17.34 6.03 -0.29
CA GLY A 170 -18.16 4.83 -0.06
C GLY A 170 -17.42 3.51 -0.16
N ASN A 171 -18.18 2.42 -0.04
CA ASN A 171 -17.71 1.04 -0.19
C ASN A 171 -18.74 0.26 -1.05
N PRO A 172 -18.49 0.05 -2.36
CA PRO A 172 -17.33 0.54 -3.11
C PRO A 172 -17.34 2.06 -3.25
N ALA A 173 -16.16 2.67 -3.42
CA ALA A 173 -16.03 4.10 -3.57
C ALA A 173 -16.51 4.55 -4.95
N LEU A 174 -17.42 5.52 -5.00
CA LEU A 174 -17.99 6.10 -6.23
C LEU A 174 -17.59 7.58 -6.36
N PRO A 175 -17.49 8.11 -7.59
CA PRO A 175 -17.16 9.51 -7.79
C PRO A 175 -18.28 10.41 -7.25
N GLU A 176 -17.93 11.35 -6.37
CA GLU A 176 -18.88 12.26 -5.71
C GLU A 176 -18.84 13.65 -6.35
N LYS A 177 -17.64 14.23 -6.52
CA LYS A 177 -17.47 15.56 -7.13
C LYS A 177 -16.04 15.80 -7.62
N LYS A 178 -15.83 16.88 -8.38
CA LYS A 178 -14.49 17.34 -8.75
C LYS A 178 -13.76 17.98 -7.56
N ARG A 179 -12.44 17.75 -7.50
CA ARG A 179 -11.52 18.41 -6.57
C ARG A 179 -10.97 19.66 -7.24
N THR A 180 -11.20 20.82 -6.62
CA THR A 180 -10.62 22.10 -7.05
C THR A 180 -9.56 22.51 -6.03
N LEU A 181 -8.38 22.89 -6.52
CA LEU A 181 -7.33 23.50 -5.70
C LEU A 181 -7.44 25.02 -5.82
N VAL A 182 -7.18 25.73 -4.73
CA VAL A 182 -7.19 27.20 -4.65
C VAL A 182 -5.78 27.70 -4.42
#